data_AF-A0A433XEK5-F1
#
_entry.id   AF-A0A433XEK5-F1
#
_cell.length_a   1.000
_cell.length_b   1.000
_cell.length_c   1.000
_cell.angle_alpha   90.00
_cell.angle_beta   90.00
_cell.angle_gamma   90.00
#
_symmetry.space_group_name_H-M   'P 1'
#
loop_
_entity.id
_entity.type
_entity.pdbx_description
1 polymer ?
#
loop_
_entity_poly.entity_id
_entity_poly.type
_entity_poly.pdbx_seq_one_letter_code
_entity_poly.pdbx_strand_id
1 'polypeptide(L)'
;MTINITSKTLSDYDAHLAFNTATAFLRKSDLANYLIDQLEQQDVKLSIDVSSDPALAQKDASNNGVILWNLHTATSPSPQLADVAPLLSRIPAGQKQYITSQWVLMHLLALACHQLNDQLNFRDADATWPWLDEKVLSAGDIENVVARELSDLPLPEEQNWNRLLNRA
;
A
#
# COMPACT_ATOMS: atom_id res chain seq x y z
N MET A 1 -8.47 13.81 -8.33
CA MET A 1 -8.44 14.40 -6.98
C MET A 1 -7.31 13.75 -6.19
N THR A 2 -6.32 14.51 -5.75
CA THR A 2 -5.08 13.94 -5.19
C THR A 2 -5.30 13.28 -3.83
N ILE A 3 -4.75 12.09 -3.61
CA ILE A 3 -4.62 11.46 -2.29
C ILE A 3 -3.93 12.47 -1.35
N ASN A 4 -4.58 12.83 -0.25
CA ASN A 4 -4.03 13.78 0.70
C ASN A 4 -2.99 13.10 1.59
N ILE A 5 -1.75 13.57 1.57
CA ILE A 5 -0.66 12.99 2.36
C ILE A 5 -0.28 13.98 3.44
N THR A 6 -0.28 13.53 4.69
CA THR A 6 0.06 14.35 5.86
C THR A 6 1.04 13.61 6.76
N SER A 7 1.80 14.34 7.56
CA SER A 7 2.59 13.74 8.63
C SER A 7 2.75 14.71 9.79
N LYS A 8 2.82 14.16 11.01
CA LYS A 8 3.24 14.90 12.22
C LYS A 8 4.70 14.68 12.59
N THR A 9 5.37 13.72 11.95
CA THR A 9 6.68 13.19 12.35
C THR A 9 7.73 13.38 11.25
N LEU A 10 7.29 13.56 10.01
CA LEU A 10 8.11 13.83 8.84
C LEU A 10 7.78 15.23 8.30
N SER A 11 8.72 15.79 7.54
CA SER A 11 8.42 16.94 6.69
C SER A 11 7.43 16.54 5.58
N ASP A 12 6.65 17.49 5.05
CA ASP A 12 5.74 17.23 3.92
C ASP A 12 6.50 16.58 2.74
N TYR A 13 7.70 17.08 2.44
CA TYR A 13 8.54 16.51 1.39
C TYR A 13 8.88 15.04 1.65
N ASP A 14 9.33 14.70 2.86
CA ASP A 14 9.73 13.33 3.19
C ASP A 14 8.53 12.38 3.29
N ALA A 15 7.36 12.86 3.75
CA ALA A 15 6.11 12.10 3.75
C ALA A 15 5.64 11.75 2.33
N HIS A 16 5.67 12.73 1.42
CA HIS A 16 5.39 12.51 -0.01
C HIS A 16 6.44 11.60 -0.66
N LEU A 17 7.73 11.75 -0.31
CA LEU A 17 8.79 10.88 -0.81
C LEU A 17 8.57 9.42 -0.37
N ALA A 18 8.21 9.19 0.90
CA ALA A 18 7.92 7.86 1.43
C ALA A 18 6.76 7.22 0.67
N PHE A 19 5.65 7.94 0.54
CA PHE A 19 4.47 7.48 -0.17
C PHE A 19 4.77 7.18 -1.65
N ASN A 20 5.39 8.12 -2.37
CA ASN A 20 5.72 7.97 -3.79
C ASN A 20 6.71 6.81 -4.03
N THR A 21 7.67 6.61 -3.11
CA THR A 21 8.60 5.49 -3.22
C THR A 21 7.89 4.15 -3.04
N ALA A 22 6.98 4.06 -2.06
CA ALA A 22 6.21 2.86 -1.83
C ALA A 22 5.25 2.57 -2.99
N THR A 23 4.46 3.55 -3.42
CA THR A 23 3.53 3.38 -4.52
C THR A 23 4.22 3.12 -5.86
N ALA A 24 5.43 3.65 -6.10
CA ALA A 24 6.19 3.33 -7.32
C ALA A 24 6.53 1.84 -7.43
N PHE A 25 6.80 1.15 -6.31
CA PHE A 25 6.98 -0.30 -6.32
C PHE A 25 5.66 -1.03 -6.54
N LEU A 26 4.61 -0.63 -5.81
CA LEU A 26 3.29 -1.26 -5.91
C LEU A 26 2.70 -1.12 -7.32
N ARG A 27 2.83 0.05 -7.94
CA ARG A 27 2.39 0.36 -9.31
C ARG A 27 3.09 -0.46 -10.40
N LYS A 28 4.07 -1.31 -10.06
CA LYS A 28 4.57 -2.32 -10.99
C LYS A 28 3.62 -3.51 -11.15
N SER A 29 2.69 -3.71 -10.22
CA SER A 29 1.53 -4.59 -10.41
C SER A 29 0.47 -3.83 -11.20
N ASP A 30 -0.04 -4.46 -12.25
CA ASP A 30 -1.08 -3.89 -13.10
C ASP A 30 -2.34 -3.59 -12.27
N LEU A 31 -2.71 -4.52 -11.37
CA LEU A 31 -3.88 -4.34 -10.50
C LEU A 31 -3.66 -3.19 -9.52
N ALA A 32 -2.53 -3.16 -8.81
CA ALA A 32 -2.25 -2.10 -7.85
C ALA A 32 -2.17 -0.73 -8.55
N ASN A 33 -1.59 -0.66 -9.75
CA ASN A 33 -1.56 0.57 -10.53
C ASN A 33 -2.98 1.07 -10.85
N TYR A 34 -3.83 0.19 -11.37
CA TYR A 34 -5.22 0.51 -11.66
C TYR A 34 -5.98 0.99 -10.42
N LEU A 35 -5.87 0.28 -9.30
CA LEU A 35 -6.58 0.63 -8.06
C LEU A 35 -6.13 1.98 -7.49
N ILE A 36 -4.83 2.28 -7.51
CA ILE A 36 -4.31 3.57 -7.05
C ILE A 36 -4.79 4.69 -7.98
N ASP A 37 -4.78 4.48 -9.31
CA ASP A 37 -5.32 5.45 -10.27
C ASP A 37 -6.81 5.71 -10.03
N GLN A 38 -7.60 4.67 -9.74
CA GLN A 38 -9.00 4.83 -9.36
C GLN A 38 -9.12 5.66 -8.07
N LEU A 39 -8.37 5.35 -7.03
CA LEU A 39 -8.39 6.13 -5.78
C LEU A 39 -8.01 7.61 -6.00
N GLU A 40 -7.11 7.91 -6.94
CA GLU A 40 -6.70 9.27 -7.31
C GLU A 40 -7.72 9.98 -8.23
N GLN A 41 -8.58 9.26 -8.94
CA GLN A 41 -9.54 9.85 -9.86
C GLN A 41 -10.88 10.19 -9.19
N GLN A 42 -11.23 9.48 -8.11
CA GLN A 42 -12.54 9.58 -7.48
C GLN A 42 -12.63 10.79 -6.54
N ASP A 43 -13.85 11.31 -6.32
CA ASP A 43 -14.10 12.42 -5.36
C ASP A 43 -14.04 11.97 -3.89
N VAL A 44 -13.63 10.73 -3.64
CA VAL A 44 -13.49 10.16 -2.30
C VAL A 44 -12.26 10.77 -1.62
N LYS A 45 -12.44 11.34 -0.43
CA LYS A 45 -11.33 11.88 0.36
C LYS A 45 -10.50 10.74 0.96
N LEU A 46 -9.48 10.28 0.24
CA LEU A 46 -8.42 9.46 0.79
C LEU A 46 -7.35 10.36 1.45
N SER A 47 -7.09 10.13 2.74
CA SER A 47 -6.05 10.80 3.51
C SER A 47 -5.11 9.77 4.11
N ILE A 48 -3.81 9.99 3.95
CA ILE A 48 -2.75 9.10 4.44
C ILE A 48 -1.90 9.90 5.43
N ASP A 49 -1.97 9.54 6.71
CA ASP A 49 -1.07 10.02 7.75
C ASP A 49 0.16 9.11 7.81
N VAL A 50 1.29 9.62 7.33
CA VAL A 50 2.57 8.92 7.29
C VAL A 50 3.30 9.20 8.60
N SER A 51 3.74 8.16 9.30
CA SER A 51 4.43 8.29 10.58
C SER A 51 5.78 7.59 10.61
N SER A 52 6.80 8.28 11.12
CA SER A 52 8.08 7.71 11.53
C SER A 52 8.21 7.59 13.05
N ASP A 53 7.14 7.78 13.83
CA ASP A 53 7.18 7.58 15.29
C ASP A 53 7.25 6.08 15.61
N PRO A 54 8.32 5.57 16.25
CA PRO A 54 8.43 4.17 16.63
C PRO A 54 7.33 3.72 17.61
N ALA A 55 6.74 4.62 18.39
CA ALA A 55 5.64 4.32 19.32
C ALA A 55 4.31 4.01 18.61
N LEU A 56 4.22 4.33 17.31
CA LEU A 56 3.09 4.02 16.45
C LEU A 56 3.35 2.82 15.52
N ALA A 57 4.50 2.14 15.65
CA ALA A 57 4.76 0.93 14.89
C ALA A 57 3.65 -0.12 15.12
N GLN A 58 3.23 -0.80 14.03
CA GLN A 58 2.17 -1.81 14.03
C GLN A 58 0.78 -1.30 14.42
N LYS A 59 0.57 0.03 14.49
CA LYS A 59 -0.75 0.64 14.68
C LYS A 59 -1.37 1.10 13.35
N ASP A 60 -0.86 0.58 12.24
CA ASP A 60 -1.37 0.83 10.91
C ASP A 60 -2.85 0.49 10.82
N ALA A 61 -3.63 1.37 10.19
CA ALA A 61 -5.07 1.20 10.09
C ALA A 61 -5.61 1.90 8.85
N SER A 62 -6.62 1.29 8.22
CA SER A 62 -7.47 1.95 7.22
C SER A 62 -8.88 2.02 7.75
N ASN A 63 -9.48 3.20 7.74
CA ASN A 63 -10.85 3.43 8.16
C ASN A 63 -11.52 4.46 7.25
N ASN A 64 -12.33 3.98 6.31
CA ASN A 64 -13.21 4.78 5.46
C ASN A 64 -12.51 5.98 4.81
N GLY A 65 -11.37 5.73 4.15
CA GLY A 65 -10.59 6.76 3.47
C GLY A 65 -9.59 7.49 4.37
N VAL A 66 -9.43 7.11 5.64
CA VAL A 66 -8.32 7.58 6.49
C VAL A 66 -7.37 6.43 6.77
N ILE A 67 -6.13 6.59 6.34
CA ILE A 67 -5.05 5.62 6.52
C ILE A 67 -4.01 6.19 7.47
N LEU A 68 -3.65 5.43 8.51
CA LEU A 68 -2.44 5.63 9.28
C LEU A 68 -1.42 4.60 8.82
N TRP A 69 -0.27 5.08 8.33
CA TRP A 69 0.81 4.22 7.84
C TRP A 69 2.13 4.57 8.52
N ASN A 70 2.75 3.58 9.16
CA ASN A 70 3.98 3.74 9.90
C ASN A 70 5.17 3.08 9.18
N LEU A 71 6.26 3.85 9.05
CA LEU A 71 7.48 3.40 8.36
C LEU A 71 8.28 2.35 9.16
N HIS A 72 8.07 2.27 10.48
CA HIS A 72 8.74 1.31 11.35
C HIS A 72 8.05 -0.05 11.43
N THR A 73 6.89 -0.23 10.78
CA THR A 73 6.16 -1.50 10.84
C THR A 73 6.95 -2.63 10.19
N ALA A 74 7.16 -3.69 10.98
CA ALA A 74 7.95 -4.87 10.60
C ALA A 74 7.12 -6.15 10.54
N THR A 75 5.81 -6.06 10.75
CA THR A 75 4.88 -7.19 10.70
C THR A 75 4.04 -7.08 9.44
N SER A 76 4.12 -8.08 8.57
CA SER A 76 3.30 -8.11 7.38
C SER A 76 1.86 -8.50 7.71
N PRO A 77 0.86 -7.82 7.13
CA PRO A 77 -0.50 -8.32 7.09
C PRO A 77 -0.60 -9.57 6.21
N SER A 78 -1.66 -10.34 6.45
CA SER A 78 -2.11 -11.47 5.63
C SER A 78 -1.02 -12.48 5.20
N PRO A 79 -0.04 -12.87 6.06
CA PRO A 79 1.05 -13.75 5.66
C PRO A 79 0.61 -15.17 5.29
N GLN A 80 -0.62 -15.55 5.62
CA GLN A 80 -1.23 -16.85 5.30
C GLN A 80 -1.72 -16.95 3.85
N LEU A 81 -1.77 -15.84 3.12
CA LEU A 81 -2.22 -15.81 1.73
C LEU A 81 -1.18 -16.45 0.79
N ALA A 82 -1.66 -17.20 -0.19
CA ALA A 82 -0.85 -18.13 -0.98
C ALA A 82 0.27 -17.45 -1.77
N ASP A 83 -0.01 -16.27 -2.36
CA ASP A 83 0.95 -15.53 -3.16
C ASP A 83 1.75 -14.51 -2.31
N VAL A 84 1.22 -14.11 -1.16
CA VAL A 84 1.87 -13.18 -0.22
C VAL A 84 3.05 -13.84 0.47
N ALA A 85 2.91 -15.07 0.98
CA ALA A 85 4.00 -15.76 1.67
C ALA A 85 5.28 -15.88 0.81
N PRO A 86 5.21 -16.32 -0.47
CA PRO A 86 6.36 -16.32 -1.38
C PRO A 86 6.99 -14.94 -1.59
N LEU A 87 6.17 -13.90 -1.78
CA LEU A 87 6.67 -12.53 -1.94
C LEU A 87 7.40 -12.04 -0.69
N LEU A 88 6.92 -12.36 0.51
CA LEU A 88 7.59 -11.97 1.74
C LEU A 88 8.87 -12.79 1.97
N SER A 89 8.90 -14.04 1.52
CA SER A 89 10.02 -14.96 1.74
C SER A 89 11.30 -14.57 0.98
N ARG A 90 11.18 -13.90 -0.17
CA ARG A 90 12.33 -13.47 -0.99
C ARG A 90 13.02 -12.21 -0.45
N ILE A 91 12.40 -11.52 0.51
CA ILE A 91 12.88 -10.22 0.95
C ILE A 91 14.22 -10.39 1.70
N PRO A 92 15.31 -9.76 1.23
CA PRO A 92 16.59 -9.82 1.93
C PRO A 92 16.49 -9.25 3.35
N ALA A 93 17.23 -9.83 4.30
CA ALA A 93 17.18 -9.41 5.70
C ALA A 93 17.43 -7.91 5.90
N GLY A 94 18.35 -7.32 5.14
CA GLY A 94 18.66 -5.88 5.21
C GLY A 94 17.50 -4.97 4.78
N GLN A 95 16.65 -5.44 3.86
CA GLN A 95 15.55 -4.65 3.30
C GLN A 95 14.18 -5.03 3.90
N LYS A 96 14.17 -5.93 4.89
CA LYS A 96 12.95 -6.55 5.38
C LYS A 96 11.95 -5.54 5.91
N GLN A 97 12.40 -4.61 6.74
CA GLN A 97 11.53 -3.59 7.32
C GLN A 97 10.95 -2.66 6.24
N TYR A 98 11.79 -2.24 5.29
CA TYR A 98 11.40 -1.38 4.18
C TYR A 98 10.29 -2.01 3.34
N ILE A 99 10.54 -3.19 2.79
CA ILE A 99 9.58 -3.85 1.88
C ILE A 99 8.34 -4.30 2.67
N THR A 100 8.48 -4.68 3.94
CA THR A 100 7.32 -4.98 4.79
C THR A 100 6.44 -3.75 4.99
N SER A 101 7.01 -2.58 5.28
CA SER A 101 6.22 -1.35 5.43
C SER A 101 5.54 -0.93 4.12
N GLN A 102 6.19 -1.11 2.96
CA GLN A 102 5.53 -0.91 1.67
C GLN A 102 4.37 -1.88 1.44
N TRP A 103 4.55 -3.14 1.83
CA TRP A 103 3.50 -4.14 1.74
C TRP A 103 2.32 -3.83 2.67
N VAL A 104 2.60 -3.31 3.86
CA VAL A 104 1.58 -2.79 4.78
C VAL A 104 0.78 -1.67 4.10
N LEU A 105 1.42 -0.72 3.43
CA LEU A 105 0.70 0.32 2.68
C LEU A 105 -0.24 -0.28 1.62
N MET A 106 0.21 -1.30 0.88
CA MET A 106 -0.63 -1.99 -0.10
C MET A 106 -1.88 -2.59 0.55
N HIS A 107 -1.70 -3.29 1.67
CA HIS A 107 -2.83 -3.84 2.44
C HIS A 107 -3.81 -2.75 2.88
N LEU A 108 -3.30 -1.61 3.37
CA LEU A 108 -4.15 -0.48 3.79
C LEU A 108 -4.93 0.12 2.62
N LEU A 109 -4.31 0.23 1.44
CA LEU A 109 -4.97 0.67 0.22
C LEU A 109 -6.03 -0.34 -0.25
N ALA A 110 -5.73 -1.64 -0.19
CA ALA A 110 -6.69 -2.70 -0.50
C ALA A 110 -7.90 -2.69 0.46
N LEU A 111 -7.66 -2.45 1.76
CA LEU A 111 -8.72 -2.23 2.74
C LEU A 111 -9.54 -0.98 2.41
N ALA A 112 -8.91 0.12 2.01
CA ALA A 112 -9.61 1.32 1.60
C ALA A 112 -10.49 1.05 0.37
N CYS A 113 -9.99 0.32 -0.64
CA CYS A 113 -10.77 -0.08 -1.81
C CYS A 113 -11.99 -0.93 -1.42
N HIS A 114 -11.82 -1.89 -0.50
CA HIS A 114 -12.94 -2.68 0.03
C HIS A 114 -13.95 -1.78 0.79
N GLN A 115 -13.49 -0.97 1.75
CA GLN A 115 -14.34 -0.11 2.57
C GLN A 115 -15.12 0.92 1.76
N LEU A 116 -14.52 1.40 0.66
CA LEU A 116 -15.09 2.42 -0.21
C LEU A 116 -15.71 1.81 -1.47
N ASN A 117 -15.88 0.49 -1.56
CA ASN A 117 -16.37 -0.19 -2.77
C ASN A 117 -17.67 0.43 -3.32
N ASP A 118 -18.63 0.74 -2.44
CA ASP A 118 -19.91 1.35 -2.85
C ASP A 118 -19.75 2.77 -3.42
N GLN A 119 -18.61 3.43 -3.18
CA GLN A 119 -18.28 4.78 -3.64
C GLN A 119 -17.31 4.78 -4.83
N LEU A 120 -16.57 3.69 -5.02
CA LEU A 120 -15.58 3.54 -6.09
C LEU A 120 -16.25 2.86 -7.28
N ASN A 121 -16.31 3.53 -8.43
CA ASN A 121 -16.91 2.97 -9.63
C ASN A 121 -15.89 2.14 -10.43
N PHE A 122 -15.75 0.86 -10.10
CA PHE A 122 -14.87 -0.09 -10.82
C PHE A 122 -15.53 -0.71 -12.07
N ARG A 123 -16.68 -0.21 -12.54
CA ARG A 123 -17.49 -0.81 -13.62
C ARG A 123 -16.87 -0.82 -15.02
N ASP A 124 -15.65 -0.28 -15.16
CA ASP A 124 -14.80 -0.38 -16.35
C ASP A 124 -13.48 -1.11 -16.03
N ALA A 125 -13.44 -1.93 -14.96
CA ALA A 125 -12.34 -2.85 -14.74
C ALA A 125 -12.22 -3.74 -15.98
N ASP A 126 -11.12 -3.58 -16.69
CA ASP A 126 -10.84 -4.22 -17.97
C ASP A 126 -11.09 -5.73 -17.91
N ALA A 127 -11.24 -6.38 -19.08
CA ALA A 127 -11.51 -7.83 -19.15
C ALA A 127 -10.48 -8.70 -18.37
N THR A 128 -9.34 -8.11 -18.01
CA THR A 128 -8.28 -8.64 -17.16
C THR A 128 -8.74 -8.98 -15.72
N TRP A 129 -9.61 -8.18 -15.09
CA TRP A 129 -10.10 -8.46 -13.72
C TRP A 129 -11.63 -8.33 -13.60
N PRO A 130 -12.40 -9.26 -14.20
CA PRO A 130 -13.87 -9.19 -14.19
C PRO A 130 -14.48 -9.23 -12.78
N TRP A 131 -13.75 -9.80 -11.81
CA TRP A 131 -14.18 -9.89 -10.41
C TRP A 131 -14.16 -8.53 -9.68
N LEU A 132 -13.50 -7.50 -10.22
CA LEU A 132 -13.56 -6.14 -9.66
C LEU A 132 -14.93 -5.47 -9.85
N ASP A 133 -15.73 -5.94 -10.81
CA ASP A 133 -17.12 -5.49 -11.01
C ASP A 133 -18.11 -6.20 -10.06
N GLU A 134 -17.63 -7.16 -9.26
CA GLU A 134 -18.48 -7.84 -8.29
C GLU A 134 -18.84 -6.91 -7.11
N LYS A 135 -20.05 -7.11 -6.56
CA LYS A 135 -20.59 -6.26 -5.47
C LYS A 135 -19.74 -6.22 -4.20
N VAL A 136 -18.81 -7.15 -4.02
CA VAL A 136 -18.00 -7.24 -2.81
C VAL A 136 -16.53 -7.40 -3.21
N LEU A 137 -15.77 -6.32 -3.09
CA LEU A 137 -14.31 -6.37 -3.17
C LEU A 137 -13.74 -6.93 -1.88
N SER A 138 -12.77 -7.84 -2.03
CA SER A 138 -12.05 -8.46 -0.93
C SER A 138 -10.61 -7.95 -0.93
N ALA A 139 -10.19 -7.37 0.20
CA ALA A 139 -8.81 -6.93 0.37
C ALA A 139 -7.83 -8.12 0.17
N GLY A 140 -8.15 -9.30 0.69
CA GLY A 140 -7.29 -10.48 0.53
C GLY A 140 -7.13 -10.95 -0.91
N ASP A 141 -8.16 -10.81 -1.75
CA ASP A 141 -8.07 -11.17 -3.17
C ASP A 141 -7.22 -10.17 -3.95
N ILE A 142 -7.35 -8.87 -3.63
CA ILE A 142 -6.45 -7.83 -4.13
C ILE A 142 -5.01 -8.15 -3.72
N GLU A 143 -4.77 -8.42 -2.43
CA GLU A 143 -3.43 -8.73 -1.91
C GLU A 143 -2.79 -9.92 -2.62
N ASN A 144 -3.53 -11.01 -2.85
CA ASN A 144 -3.02 -12.18 -3.55
C ASN A 144 -2.61 -11.86 -5.00
N VAL A 145 -3.48 -11.17 -5.75
CA VAL A 145 -3.21 -10.85 -7.16
C VAL A 145 -2.02 -9.91 -7.27
N VAL A 146 -1.97 -8.85 -6.45
CA VAL A 146 -0.84 -7.92 -6.41
C VAL A 146 0.45 -8.66 -6.01
N ALA A 147 0.39 -9.54 -5.01
CA ALA A 147 1.58 -10.31 -4.60
C ALA A 147 2.11 -11.18 -5.73
N ARG A 148 1.22 -11.87 -6.45
CA ARG A 148 1.56 -12.70 -7.60
C ARG A 148 2.21 -11.89 -8.70
N GLU A 149 1.63 -10.74 -9.06
CA GLU A 149 2.17 -9.86 -10.11
C GLU A 149 3.55 -9.28 -9.73
N LEU A 150 3.75 -8.91 -8.47
CA LEU A 150 5.05 -8.44 -7.97
C LEU A 150 6.07 -9.58 -7.79
N SER A 151 5.62 -10.84 -7.73
CA SER A 151 6.48 -11.99 -7.48
C SER A 151 7.43 -12.31 -8.63
N ASP A 152 7.27 -11.77 -9.82
CA ASP A 152 8.28 -11.98 -10.88
C ASP A 152 9.17 -10.75 -11.09
N LEU A 153 8.97 -9.72 -10.27
CA LEU A 153 9.63 -8.42 -10.44
C LEU A 153 10.78 -8.20 -9.45
N PRO A 154 11.78 -7.39 -9.84
CA PRO A 154 12.86 -7.01 -8.95
C PRO A 154 12.33 -6.16 -7.79
N LEU A 155 12.77 -6.52 -6.58
CA LEU A 155 12.51 -5.79 -5.35
C LEU A 155 13.07 -4.35 -5.43
N PRO A 156 12.44 -3.38 -4.75
CA PRO A 156 12.87 -1.99 -4.78
C PRO A 156 14.18 -1.81 -4.02
N GLU A 157 15.02 -0.88 -4.48
CA GLU A 157 16.22 -0.51 -3.75
C GLU A 157 15.89 0.34 -2.51
N GLU A 158 16.67 0.17 -1.44
CA GLU A 158 16.44 0.77 -0.12
C GLU A 158 16.88 2.24 0.00
N GLN A 159 17.38 2.86 -1.08
CA GLN A 159 18.20 4.07 -1.03
C GLN A 159 17.58 5.25 -0.24
N ASN A 160 16.25 5.37 -0.23
CA ASN A 160 15.55 6.47 0.46
C ASN A 160 15.06 6.09 1.87
N TRP A 161 14.94 4.81 2.21
CA TRP A 161 14.28 4.39 3.44
C TRP A 161 15.11 4.71 4.69
N ASN A 162 16.42 4.46 4.62
CA ASN A 162 17.34 4.81 5.70
C ASN A 162 17.36 6.32 5.98
N ARG A 163 17.16 7.16 4.95
CA ARG A 163 17.03 8.59 5.15
C ARG A 163 15.75 8.95 5.90
N LEU A 164 14.64 8.29 5.59
CA LEU A 164 13.33 8.54 6.20
C LEU A 164 13.28 8.09 7.68
N LEU A 165 13.96 7.00 8.02
CA LEU A 165 13.94 6.44 9.38
C LEU A 165 14.98 7.07 10.32
N ASN A 166 16.10 7.59 9.81
CA ASN A 166 17.22 8.06 10.64
C ASN A 166 17.28 9.59 10.81
N ARG A 167 16.32 10.34 10.26
CA ARG A 167 16.15 11.78 10.52
C ARG A 167 15.05 11.98 11.56
N ALA A 168 15.34 11.61 12.81
CA ALA A 168 14.56 12.02 13.98
C ALA A 168 15.26 13.20 14.67
#